data_AF-A0A7C3S3Y7-F1
#
_entry.id   AF-A0A7C3S3Y7-F1
#
_cell.length_a   1.000
_cell.length_b   1.000
_cell.length_c   1.000
_cell.angle_alpha   90.00
_cell.angle_beta   90.00
_cell.angle_gamma   90.00
#
_symmetry.space_group_name_H-M   'P 1'
#
loop_
_entity.id
_entity.type
_entity.pdbx_description
1 polymer ?
#
loop_
_entity_poly.entity_id
_entity_poly.type
_entity_poly.pdbx_seq_one_letter_code
_entity_poly.pdbx_strand_id
1 'polypeptide(L)'
;MVELTSSMEKLDDKGLRRVLARINIWLGIILASIILISLLLVVFNPKFIVSVSIYIVLFAFSFIIIRSLTKPLYNFYDIYREQEEIIKRYEEFGDYIERVARDGFKEGILGEKDGIIGKVSYAINSLLENTNKLIRELDSLSERVLNSSRQLNETIKQTSESMEEVNATLQTLTKETDNLNLNIEEITHNTKDVEALTNEGISKISIMEEQMRQIVEATNQTAIMINELNSVSNEIEKIIGVISGIAEQTSLLALNAAIEAARAGEYGRGFAVVADEVRQLSYQTQDFLKEIRIMINRLSEKMTEAVTAITSGNARVTEGERVLLEVTNNFKIIAERIQDVSKRIEMTAKSSREITEGSKDISSAAERQMDINLKLTDMSSNLADIATKLKDRLAETQIGNYNLEIDIDKFDREFNNVDEAKRKALKDELKINNEFVIGVIARLEPVKGHKFLFEGLKLLSSKYKNLRCLIVGDGSLENELKQLVIKEGLSDKVHFLGYRSDIPRLLSIVDLVALTSEKEGVPPKIICEALAARKPVVATNTIGTRYLVKDGINGRLVNYGDTKALAEAIEFFINNPRRCKEYGQAGRRILEELLK
;
A
#
# COMPACT_ATOMS: atom_id res chain seq x y z
N MET A 1 -80.22 -5.74 -24.63
CA MET A 1 -79.15 -5.20 -23.76
C MET A 1 -77.78 -5.58 -24.31
N VAL A 2 -77.48 -6.88 -24.49
CA VAL A 2 -76.18 -7.36 -25.02
C VAL A 2 -75.93 -7.00 -26.51
N GLU A 3 -76.95 -6.96 -27.36
CA GLU A 3 -76.81 -6.47 -28.76
C GLU A 3 -76.72 -4.94 -28.87
N LEU A 4 -77.23 -4.19 -27.87
CA LEU A 4 -77.12 -2.73 -27.85
C LEU A 4 -75.70 -2.29 -27.47
N THR A 5 -75.06 -2.99 -26.53
CA THR A 5 -73.68 -2.71 -26.12
C THR A 5 -72.67 -2.96 -27.23
N SER A 6 -72.83 -4.04 -28.01
CA SER A 6 -71.98 -4.34 -29.19
C SER A 6 -72.09 -3.28 -30.30
N SER A 7 -73.24 -2.62 -30.42
CA SER A 7 -73.47 -1.58 -31.41
C SER A 7 -72.91 -0.21 -30.97
N MET A 8 -72.79 0.02 -29.66
CA MET A 8 -72.27 1.27 -29.08
C MET A 8 -70.74 1.33 -29.09
N GLU A 9 -70.06 0.19 -29.03
CA GLU A 9 -68.59 0.05 -29.08
C GLU A 9 -67.99 0.49 -30.43
N LYS A 10 -68.79 0.59 -31.50
CA LYS A 10 -68.36 1.03 -32.84
C LYS A 10 -68.63 2.51 -33.16
N LEU A 11 -69.25 3.26 -32.24
CA LEU A 11 -69.61 4.65 -32.47
C LEU A 11 -68.56 5.57 -31.84
N ASP A 12 -67.90 6.40 -32.65
CA ASP A 12 -67.04 7.47 -32.12
C ASP A 12 -67.83 8.44 -31.22
N ASP A 13 -67.12 9.28 -30.47
CA ASP A 13 -67.71 10.28 -29.56
C ASP A 13 -68.80 11.15 -30.23
N LYS A 14 -68.67 11.42 -31.54
CA LYS A 14 -69.67 12.13 -32.35
C LYS A 14 -70.83 11.24 -32.80
N GLY A 15 -70.63 9.94 -32.95
CA GLY A 15 -71.62 8.93 -33.30
C GLY A 15 -72.62 8.73 -32.17
N LEU A 16 -72.13 8.58 -30.94
CA LEU A 16 -73.00 8.41 -29.78
C LEU A 16 -73.82 9.67 -29.48
N ARG A 17 -73.19 10.86 -29.55
CA ARG A 17 -73.91 12.14 -29.43
C ARG A 17 -74.94 12.34 -30.53
N ARG A 18 -74.66 11.88 -31.77
CA ARG A 18 -75.64 11.90 -32.87
C ARG A 18 -76.82 10.97 -32.61
N VAL A 19 -76.60 9.80 -32.02
CA VAL A 19 -77.69 8.87 -31.65
C VAL A 19 -78.54 9.47 -30.53
N LEU A 20 -77.95 9.99 -29.47
CA LEU A 20 -78.68 10.63 -28.36
C LEU A 20 -79.44 11.89 -28.84
N ALA A 21 -78.83 12.71 -29.69
CA ALA A 21 -79.49 13.86 -30.30
C ALA A 21 -80.66 13.44 -31.21
N ARG A 22 -80.49 12.38 -32.01
CA ARG A 22 -81.57 11.83 -32.84
C ARG A 22 -82.71 11.29 -31.99
N ILE A 23 -82.43 10.59 -30.89
CA ILE A 23 -83.46 10.10 -29.97
C ILE A 23 -84.24 11.28 -29.36
N ASN A 24 -83.57 12.35 -28.94
CA ASN A 24 -84.24 13.56 -28.45
C ASN A 24 -85.08 14.26 -29.52
N ILE A 25 -84.60 14.33 -30.77
CA ILE A 25 -85.37 14.90 -31.89
C ILE A 25 -86.61 14.04 -32.19
N TRP A 26 -86.47 12.71 -32.25
CA TRP A 26 -87.59 11.79 -32.47
C TRP A 26 -88.61 11.84 -31.33
N LEU A 27 -88.16 11.89 -30.08
CA LEU A 27 -89.03 12.07 -28.91
C LEU A 27 -89.77 13.42 -28.96
N GLY A 28 -89.07 14.50 -29.34
CA GLY A 28 -89.67 15.82 -29.53
C GLY A 28 -90.71 15.86 -30.64
N ILE A 29 -90.44 15.20 -31.77
CA ILE A 29 -91.39 15.06 -32.89
C ILE A 29 -92.62 14.27 -32.44
N ILE A 30 -92.43 13.12 -31.77
CA ILE A 30 -93.53 12.31 -31.24
C ILE A 30 -94.41 13.15 -30.30
N LEU A 31 -93.79 13.89 -29.36
CA LEU A 31 -94.52 14.79 -28.45
C LEU A 31 -95.29 15.88 -29.20
N ALA A 32 -94.65 16.54 -30.17
CA ALA A 32 -95.29 17.58 -30.98
C ALA A 32 -96.46 17.04 -31.80
N SER A 33 -96.33 15.85 -32.38
CA SER A 33 -97.41 15.19 -33.11
C SER A 33 -98.56 14.75 -32.18
N ILE A 34 -98.28 14.28 -30.95
CA ILE A 34 -99.30 13.99 -29.94
C ILE A 34 -100.05 15.27 -29.54
N ILE A 35 -99.33 16.37 -29.34
CA ILE A 35 -99.92 17.68 -29.02
C ILE A 35 -100.81 18.17 -30.18
N LEU A 36 -100.33 18.10 -31.43
CA LEU A 36 -101.06 18.52 -32.62
C LEU A 36 -102.34 17.69 -32.83
N ILE A 37 -102.26 16.36 -32.70
CA ILE A 37 -103.41 15.45 -32.79
C ILE A 37 -104.40 15.73 -31.65
N SER A 38 -103.90 16.04 -30.45
CA SER A 38 -104.75 16.40 -29.31
C SER A 38 -105.49 17.73 -29.52
N LEU A 39 -104.83 18.73 -30.12
CA LEU A 39 -105.41 20.05 -30.39
C LEU A 39 -106.58 19.96 -31.40
N LEU A 40 -106.44 19.07 -32.37
CA LEU A 40 -107.45 18.76 -33.39
C LEU A 40 -108.69 18.04 -32.82
N LEU A 41 -108.51 17.15 -31.82
CA LEU A 41 -109.61 16.42 -31.17
C LEU A 41 -110.42 17.28 -30.19
N VAL A 42 -109.80 18.31 -29.60
CA VAL A 42 -110.46 19.24 -28.66
C VAL A 42 -111.50 20.14 -29.36
N VAL A 43 -111.33 20.42 -30.66
CA VAL A 43 -112.27 21.25 -31.44
C VAL A 43 -113.66 20.61 -31.61
N PHE A 44 -113.80 19.29 -31.38
CA PHE A 44 -115.04 18.55 -31.65
C PHE A 44 -115.77 17.99 -30.42
N ASN A 45 -115.37 18.32 -29.18
CA ASN A 45 -115.95 17.71 -27.97
C ASN A 45 -116.50 18.74 -26.93
N PRO A 46 -117.76 18.61 -26.46
CA PRO A 46 -118.39 19.60 -25.56
C PRO A 46 -117.93 19.52 -24.08
N LYS A 47 -116.97 18.65 -23.71
CA LYS A 47 -116.38 18.55 -22.36
C LYS A 47 -114.92 19.02 -22.32
N PHE A 48 -114.70 20.26 -22.77
CA PHE A 48 -113.38 20.88 -22.96
C PHE A 48 -112.46 20.80 -21.73
N ILE A 49 -112.95 21.16 -20.54
CA ILE A 49 -112.10 21.32 -19.33
C ILE A 49 -111.51 20.00 -18.80
N VAL A 50 -112.25 18.89 -18.87
CA VAL A 50 -111.80 17.57 -18.38
C VAL A 50 -110.75 16.96 -19.31
N SER A 51 -110.87 17.18 -20.61
CA SER A 51 -109.88 16.71 -21.59
C SER A 51 -108.52 17.40 -21.39
N VAL A 52 -108.52 18.73 -21.21
CA VAL A 52 -107.29 19.53 -21.00
C VAL A 52 -106.52 19.09 -19.75
N SER A 53 -107.21 18.78 -18.67
CA SER A 53 -106.57 18.37 -17.40
C SER A 53 -105.90 16.99 -17.49
N ILE A 54 -106.49 16.03 -18.21
CA ILE A 54 -105.86 14.71 -18.47
C ILE A 54 -104.59 14.87 -19.31
N TYR A 55 -104.59 15.76 -20.31
CA TYR A 55 -103.42 15.97 -21.15
C TYR A 55 -102.27 16.69 -20.46
N ILE A 56 -102.55 17.62 -19.54
CA ILE A 56 -101.51 18.23 -18.70
C ILE A 56 -100.83 17.17 -17.83
N VAL A 57 -101.62 16.23 -17.27
CA VAL A 57 -101.08 15.11 -16.49
C VAL A 57 -100.21 14.20 -17.36
N LEU A 58 -100.68 13.83 -18.57
CA LEU A 58 -99.89 13.01 -19.50
C LEU A 58 -98.60 13.71 -19.95
N PHE A 59 -98.65 15.01 -20.20
CA PHE A 59 -97.47 15.80 -20.55
C PHE A 59 -96.44 15.82 -19.40
N ALA A 60 -96.90 16.12 -18.18
CA ALA A 60 -96.06 16.09 -16.99
C ALA A 60 -95.45 14.70 -16.76
N PHE A 61 -96.24 13.64 -16.95
CA PHE A 61 -95.77 12.26 -16.83
C PHE A 61 -94.72 11.91 -17.91
N SER A 62 -94.94 12.32 -19.16
CA SER A 62 -93.96 12.11 -20.24
C SER A 62 -92.66 12.88 -19.98
N PHE A 63 -92.76 14.12 -19.47
CA PHE A 63 -91.60 14.94 -19.14
C PHE A 63 -90.79 14.33 -17.99
N ILE A 64 -91.47 13.78 -16.98
CA ILE A 64 -90.83 13.05 -15.88
C ILE A 64 -90.12 11.80 -16.41
N ILE A 65 -90.76 10.99 -17.27
CA ILE A 65 -90.16 9.77 -17.85
C ILE A 65 -88.94 10.12 -18.71
N ILE A 66 -89.05 11.11 -19.59
CA ILE A 66 -87.94 11.56 -20.44
C ILE A 66 -86.76 11.99 -19.58
N ARG A 67 -86.99 12.83 -18.57
CA ARG A 67 -85.93 13.31 -17.66
C ARG A 67 -85.37 12.18 -16.79
N SER A 68 -86.21 11.23 -16.38
CA SER A 68 -85.81 10.05 -15.60
C SER A 68 -84.97 9.06 -16.39
N LEU A 69 -85.09 9.02 -17.72
CA LEU A 69 -84.31 8.12 -18.58
C LEU A 69 -83.06 8.80 -19.15
N THR A 70 -83.14 10.07 -19.56
CA THR A 70 -82.00 10.78 -20.16
C THR A 70 -80.89 11.11 -19.16
N LYS A 71 -81.23 11.47 -17.92
CA LYS A 71 -80.23 11.82 -16.90
C LYS A 71 -79.31 10.63 -16.53
N PRO A 72 -79.81 9.41 -16.26
CA PRO A 72 -78.93 8.26 -16.03
C PRO A 72 -78.16 7.82 -17.28
N LEU A 73 -78.70 8.01 -18.50
CA LEU A 73 -77.96 7.72 -19.73
C LEU A 73 -76.78 8.67 -19.95
N TYR A 74 -76.92 9.95 -19.62
CA TYR A 74 -75.81 10.91 -19.68
C TYR A 74 -74.72 10.60 -18.63
N ASN A 75 -75.12 10.29 -17.39
CA ASN A 75 -74.18 9.87 -16.35
C ASN A 75 -73.45 8.56 -16.72
N PHE A 76 -74.15 7.61 -17.36
CA PHE A 76 -73.53 6.36 -17.81
C PHE A 76 -72.50 6.60 -18.93
N TYR A 77 -72.77 7.54 -19.84
CA TYR A 77 -71.82 7.95 -20.87
C TYR A 77 -70.58 8.64 -20.30
N ASP A 78 -70.73 9.55 -19.32
CA ASP A 78 -69.59 10.19 -18.67
C ASP A 78 -68.72 9.16 -17.91
N ILE A 79 -69.33 8.18 -17.23
CA ILE A 79 -68.61 7.08 -16.56
C ILE A 79 -67.87 6.19 -17.59
N TYR A 80 -68.49 5.91 -18.74
CA TYR A 80 -67.88 5.07 -19.78
C TYR A 80 -66.68 5.75 -20.44
N ARG A 81 -66.76 7.07 -20.67
CA ARG A 81 -65.65 7.87 -21.22
C ARG A 81 -64.48 7.98 -20.25
N GLU A 82 -64.75 8.14 -18.96
CA GLU A 82 -63.71 8.17 -17.92
C GLU A 82 -62.97 6.82 -17.82
N GLN A 83 -63.66 5.69 -18.02
CA GLN A 83 -63.05 4.35 -18.09
C GLN A 83 -62.12 4.20 -19.32
N GLU A 84 -62.50 4.70 -20.48
CA GLU A 84 -61.68 4.60 -21.71
C GLU A 84 -60.38 5.42 -21.61
N GLU A 85 -60.43 6.63 -21.04
CA GLU A 85 -59.22 7.44 -20.77
C GLU A 85 -58.30 6.78 -19.73
N ILE A 86 -58.87 6.11 -18.73
CA ILE A 86 -58.11 5.35 -17.74
C ILE A 86 -57.42 4.13 -18.37
N ILE A 87 -58.15 3.32 -19.17
CA ILE A 87 -57.60 2.15 -19.85
C ILE A 87 -56.44 2.54 -20.77
N LYS A 88 -56.61 3.61 -21.56
CA LYS A 88 -55.56 4.11 -22.44
C LYS A 88 -54.31 4.54 -21.68
N ARG A 89 -54.46 5.23 -20.54
CA ARG A 89 -53.33 5.59 -19.66
C ARG A 89 -52.64 4.34 -19.08
N TYR A 90 -53.37 3.28 -18.78
CA TYR A 90 -52.79 2.01 -18.32
C TYR A 90 -52.05 1.25 -19.44
N GLU A 91 -52.57 1.26 -20.67
CA GLU A 91 -51.88 0.66 -21.83
C GLU A 91 -50.60 1.43 -22.16
N GLU A 92 -50.63 2.76 -22.23
CA GLU A 92 -49.45 3.60 -22.46
C GLU A 92 -48.39 3.39 -21.35
N PHE A 93 -48.83 3.23 -20.11
CA PHE A 93 -47.97 2.90 -18.98
C PHE A 93 -47.40 1.48 -19.10
N GLY A 94 -48.21 0.48 -19.46
CA GLY A 94 -47.79 -0.90 -19.69
C GLY A 94 -46.73 -1.02 -20.79
N ASP A 95 -46.95 -0.38 -21.93
CA ASP A 95 -46.00 -0.30 -23.05
C ASP A 95 -44.69 0.38 -22.64
N TYR A 96 -44.76 1.34 -21.71
CA TYR A 96 -43.57 1.97 -21.16
C TYR A 96 -42.80 1.00 -20.27
N ILE A 97 -43.47 0.27 -19.36
CA ILE A 97 -42.83 -0.75 -18.51
C ILE A 97 -42.20 -1.85 -19.35
N GLU A 98 -42.88 -2.29 -20.42
CA GLU A 98 -42.33 -3.29 -21.33
C GLU A 98 -41.10 -2.79 -22.07
N ARG A 99 -41.08 -1.52 -22.51
CA ARG A 99 -39.89 -0.88 -23.07
C ARG A 99 -38.76 -0.77 -22.05
N VAL A 100 -39.05 -0.40 -20.80
CA VAL A 100 -38.05 -0.40 -19.72
C VAL A 100 -37.51 -1.80 -19.43
N ALA A 101 -38.35 -2.84 -19.54
CA ALA A 101 -37.93 -4.22 -19.33
C ALA A 101 -37.11 -4.77 -20.52
N ARG A 102 -37.40 -4.34 -21.75
CA ARG A 102 -36.78 -4.84 -22.99
C ARG A 102 -35.53 -4.05 -23.38
N ASP A 103 -35.65 -2.74 -23.39
CA ASP A 103 -34.61 -1.79 -23.81
C ASP A 103 -33.84 -1.25 -22.60
N GLY A 104 -34.25 -1.63 -21.39
CA GLY A 104 -33.64 -1.29 -20.12
C GLY A 104 -34.05 0.07 -19.54
N PHE A 105 -33.50 0.42 -18.36
CA PHE A 105 -33.70 1.63 -17.56
C PHE A 105 -33.22 2.97 -18.22
N LYS A 106 -33.61 3.26 -19.46
CA LYS A 106 -33.15 4.41 -20.29
C LYS A 106 -33.73 5.76 -19.90
N GLU A 107 -35.03 5.78 -19.60
CA GLU A 107 -35.80 7.02 -19.46
C GLU A 107 -36.67 6.95 -18.20
N GLY A 108 -36.93 8.10 -17.60
CA GLY A 108 -37.84 8.20 -16.46
C GLY A 108 -39.30 8.28 -16.92
N ILE A 109 -40.20 7.60 -16.20
CA ILE A 109 -41.64 7.70 -16.45
C ILE A 109 -42.10 9.12 -16.09
N LEU A 110 -42.67 9.83 -17.07
CA LEU A 110 -43.34 11.12 -16.84
C LEU A 110 -44.76 10.88 -16.33
N GLY A 111 -45.06 11.36 -15.13
CA GLY A 111 -46.40 11.28 -14.54
C GLY A 111 -46.79 12.58 -13.85
N GLU A 112 -48.04 13.02 -14.01
CA GLU A 112 -48.61 14.11 -13.23
C GLU A 112 -48.56 13.77 -11.74
N LYS A 113 -48.27 14.77 -10.89
CA LYS A 113 -48.02 14.58 -9.46
C LYS A 113 -49.23 14.00 -8.69
N ASP A 114 -50.43 14.20 -9.21
CA ASP A 114 -51.67 13.85 -8.55
C ASP A 114 -52.29 12.58 -9.17
N GLY A 115 -52.30 11.48 -8.41
CA GLY A 115 -52.93 10.21 -8.80
C GLY A 115 -52.06 8.97 -8.53
N ILE A 116 -52.64 7.79 -8.76
CA ILE A 116 -51.97 6.48 -8.57
C ILE A 116 -50.79 6.34 -9.54
N ILE A 117 -50.96 6.77 -10.80
CA ILE A 117 -49.95 6.67 -11.86
C ILE A 117 -48.70 7.50 -11.51
N GLY A 118 -48.86 8.70 -10.94
CA GLY A 118 -47.74 9.54 -10.49
C GLY A 118 -46.90 8.90 -9.38
N LYS A 119 -47.57 8.25 -8.40
CA LYS A 119 -46.87 7.53 -7.31
C LYS A 119 -46.10 6.31 -7.83
N VAL A 120 -46.68 5.55 -8.77
CA VAL A 120 -46.01 4.40 -9.39
C VAL A 120 -44.83 4.87 -10.26
N SER A 121 -45.02 5.94 -11.05
CA SER A 121 -43.94 6.55 -11.85
C SER A 121 -42.77 7.00 -10.98
N TYR A 122 -43.04 7.64 -9.84
CA TYR A 122 -42.02 8.03 -8.87
C TYR A 122 -41.28 6.81 -8.30
N ALA A 123 -42.01 5.78 -7.84
CA ALA A 123 -41.42 4.57 -7.28
C ALA A 123 -40.52 3.84 -8.28
N ILE A 124 -40.94 3.77 -9.54
CA ILE A 124 -40.15 3.16 -10.61
C ILE A 124 -38.92 4.02 -10.91
N ASN A 125 -39.04 5.33 -11.06
CA ASN A 125 -37.89 6.20 -11.28
C ASN A 125 -36.85 6.10 -10.16
N SER A 126 -37.28 6.01 -8.90
CA SER A 126 -36.37 5.74 -7.78
C SER A 126 -35.72 4.36 -7.88
N LEU A 127 -36.43 3.34 -8.35
CA LEU A 127 -35.85 2.02 -8.63
C LEU A 127 -34.83 2.10 -9.77
N LEU A 128 -35.09 2.84 -10.86
CA LEU A 128 -34.15 3.06 -11.96
C LEU A 128 -32.86 3.70 -11.45
N GLU A 129 -32.98 4.75 -10.64
CA GLU A 129 -31.84 5.47 -10.07
C GLU A 129 -31.00 4.55 -9.16
N ASN A 130 -31.65 3.80 -8.28
CA ASN A 130 -30.97 2.87 -7.37
C ASN A 130 -30.28 1.73 -8.15
N THR A 131 -30.91 1.18 -9.20
CA THR A 131 -30.31 0.13 -10.02
C THR A 131 -29.11 0.64 -10.81
N ASN A 132 -29.20 1.84 -11.40
CA ASN A 132 -28.07 2.48 -12.09
C ASN A 132 -26.89 2.76 -11.14
N LYS A 133 -27.19 3.15 -9.89
CA LYS A 133 -26.17 3.28 -8.85
C LYS A 133 -25.48 1.94 -8.54
N LEU A 134 -26.26 0.87 -8.36
CA LEU A 134 -25.73 -0.47 -8.13
C LEU A 134 -24.85 -0.97 -9.29
N ILE A 135 -25.24 -0.73 -10.54
CA ILE A 135 -24.44 -1.10 -11.72
C ILE A 135 -23.07 -0.42 -11.70
N ARG A 136 -23.01 0.88 -11.39
CA ARG A 136 -21.74 1.62 -11.27
C ARG A 136 -20.86 1.11 -10.13
N GLU A 137 -21.47 0.80 -8.98
CA GLU A 137 -20.76 0.23 -7.84
C GLU A 137 -20.19 -1.16 -8.18
N LEU A 138 -20.95 -2.00 -8.90
CA LEU A 138 -20.50 -3.32 -9.36
C LEU A 138 -19.39 -3.26 -10.42
N ASP A 139 -19.46 -2.29 -11.34
CA ASP A 139 -18.41 -2.10 -12.36
C ASP A 139 -17.08 -1.67 -11.69
N SER A 140 -17.15 -0.69 -10.79
CA SER A 140 -15.99 -0.27 -9.99
C SER A 140 -15.44 -1.41 -9.13
N LEU A 141 -16.31 -2.24 -8.54
CA LEU A 141 -15.88 -3.41 -7.77
C LEU A 141 -15.19 -4.44 -8.67
N SER A 142 -15.70 -4.70 -9.87
CA SER A 142 -15.08 -5.61 -10.83
C SER A 142 -13.66 -5.13 -11.21
N GLU A 143 -13.50 -3.84 -11.51
CA GLU A 143 -12.19 -3.27 -11.82
C GLU A 143 -11.21 -3.40 -10.64
N ARG A 144 -11.68 -3.17 -9.41
CA ARG A 144 -10.88 -3.40 -8.20
C ARG A 144 -10.47 -4.87 -8.06
N VAL A 145 -11.36 -5.81 -8.29
CA VAL A 145 -11.06 -7.26 -8.23
C VAL A 145 -10.02 -7.65 -9.29
N LEU A 146 -10.14 -7.15 -10.53
CA LEU A 146 -9.15 -7.38 -11.59
C LEU A 146 -7.75 -6.85 -11.20
N ASN A 147 -7.70 -5.63 -10.67
CA ASN A 147 -6.44 -5.05 -10.22
C ASN A 147 -5.84 -5.82 -9.03
N SER A 148 -6.67 -6.22 -8.06
CA SER A 148 -6.23 -7.08 -6.95
C SER A 148 -5.73 -8.44 -7.43
N SER A 149 -6.35 -9.06 -8.43
CA SER A 149 -5.88 -10.32 -9.03
C SER A 149 -4.53 -10.16 -9.73
N ARG A 150 -4.32 -9.07 -10.49
CA ARG A 150 -3.01 -8.78 -11.10
C ARG A 150 -1.91 -8.61 -10.05
N GLN A 151 -2.19 -7.84 -9.00
CA GLN A 151 -1.24 -7.64 -7.90
C GLN A 151 -0.96 -8.96 -7.15
N LEU A 152 -1.98 -9.80 -6.97
CA LEU A 152 -1.82 -11.12 -6.37
C LEU A 152 -0.91 -12.01 -7.22
N ASN A 153 -1.05 -12.03 -8.54
CA ASN A 153 -0.16 -12.77 -9.45
C ASN A 153 1.29 -12.29 -9.37
N GLU A 154 1.52 -10.98 -9.31
CA GLU A 154 2.87 -10.43 -9.13
C GLU A 154 3.48 -10.86 -7.78
N THR A 155 2.67 -10.83 -6.72
CA THR A 155 3.07 -11.30 -5.39
C THR A 155 3.41 -12.80 -5.42
N ILE A 156 2.59 -13.63 -6.07
CA ILE A 156 2.84 -15.08 -6.21
C ILE A 156 4.18 -15.33 -6.93
N LYS A 157 4.46 -14.58 -8.01
CA LYS A 157 5.71 -14.70 -8.75
C LYS A 157 6.91 -14.37 -7.86
N GLN A 158 6.88 -13.22 -7.18
CA GLN A 158 7.93 -12.81 -6.25
C GLN A 158 8.14 -13.84 -5.14
N THR A 159 7.04 -14.33 -4.55
CA THR A 159 7.11 -15.33 -3.48
C THR A 159 7.70 -16.65 -3.98
N SER A 160 7.44 -17.04 -5.23
CA SER A 160 8.01 -18.25 -5.84
C SER A 160 9.51 -18.11 -6.10
N GLU A 161 9.96 -16.97 -6.63
CA GLU A 161 11.39 -16.65 -6.80
C GLU A 161 12.11 -16.67 -5.44
N SER A 162 11.52 -16.10 -4.39
CA SER A 162 12.06 -16.17 -3.02
C SER A 162 12.11 -17.61 -2.49
N MET A 163 11.16 -18.48 -2.82
CA MET A 163 11.21 -19.89 -2.39
C MET A 163 12.33 -20.67 -3.08
N GLU A 164 12.63 -20.38 -4.35
CA GLU A 164 13.79 -20.97 -5.03
C GLU A 164 15.11 -20.56 -4.35
N GLU A 165 15.23 -19.30 -3.95
CA GLU A 165 16.40 -18.79 -3.21
C GLU A 165 16.51 -19.43 -1.81
N VAL A 166 15.39 -19.56 -1.09
CA VAL A 166 15.35 -20.27 0.20
C VAL A 166 15.82 -21.71 0.04
N ASN A 167 15.36 -22.43 -0.98
CA ASN A 167 15.77 -23.81 -1.24
C ASN A 167 17.27 -23.92 -1.59
N ALA A 168 17.80 -23.02 -2.42
CA ALA A 168 19.23 -22.99 -2.73
C ALA A 168 20.09 -22.70 -1.48
N THR A 169 19.59 -21.81 -0.63
CA THR A 169 20.23 -21.49 0.66
C THR A 169 20.19 -22.69 1.60
N LEU A 170 19.07 -23.43 1.66
CA LEU A 170 18.96 -24.65 2.47
C LEU A 170 19.93 -25.74 2.02
N GLN A 171 20.08 -25.96 0.71
CA GLN A 171 21.06 -26.93 0.19
C GLN A 171 22.49 -26.57 0.60
N THR A 172 22.82 -25.28 0.51
CA THR A 172 24.13 -24.77 0.95
C THR A 172 24.29 -24.96 2.45
N LEU A 173 23.28 -24.63 3.25
CA LEU A 173 23.27 -24.80 4.70
C LEU A 173 23.46 -26.26 5.11
N THR A 174 22.80 -27.21 4.45
CA THR A 174 22.99 -28.65 4.69
C THR A 174 24.44 -29.05 4.43
N LYS A 175 25.00 -28.65 3.28
CA LYS A 175 26.40 -28.97 2.95
C LYS A 175 27.39 -28.39 3.98
N GLU A 176 27.19 -27.14 4.40
CA GLU A 176 28.04 -26.52 5.42
C GLU A 176 27.88 -27.18 6.79
N THR A 177 26.69 -27.67 7.12
CA THR A 177 26.43 -28.41 8.36
C THR A 177 27.11 -29.79 8.33
N ASP A 178 27.11 -30.47 7.19
CA ASP A 178 27.86 -31.72 7.01
C ASP A 178 29.37 -31.51 7.17
N ASN A 179 29.91 -30.46 6.55
CA ASN A 179 31.32 -30.07 6.74
C ASN A 179 31.63 -29.72 8.20
N LEU A 180 30.73 -29.02 8.89
CA LEU A 180 30.88 -28.69 10.31
C LEU A 180 30.94 -29.96 11.16
N ASN A 181 30.12 -30.97 10.87
CA ASN A 181 30.16 -32.25 11.58
C ASN A 181 31.48 -32.99 11.38
N LEU A 182 32.02 -33.01 10.16
CA LEU A 182 33.35 -33.58 9.90
C LEU A 182 34.45 -32.85 10.68
N ASN A 183 34.40 -31.51 10.71
CA ASN A 183 35.34 -30.70 11.49
C ASN A 183 35.22 -30.98 13.01
N ILE A 184 34.01 -31.18 13.52
CA ILE A 184 33.80 -31.53 14.93
C ILE A 184 34.45 -32.88 15.26
N GLU A 185 34.32 -33.88 14.39
CA GLU A 185 34.96 -35.19 14.57
C GLU A 185 36.48 -35.06 14.57
N GLU A 186 37.04 -34.32 13.61
CA GLU A 186 38.48 -34.08 13.51
C GLU A 186 39.02 -33.35 14.76
N ILE A 187 38.38 -32.26 15.18
CA ILE A 187 38.81 -31.50 16.36
C ILE A 187 38.66 -32.36 17.62
N THR A 188 37.63 -33.21 17.71
CA THR A 188 37.48 -34.16 18.84
C THR A 188 38.67 -35.11 18.90
N HIS A 189 39.09 -35.66 17.76
CA HIS A 189 40.23 -36.56 17.70
C HIS A 189 41.52 -35.84 18.08
N ASN A 190 41.78 -34.67 17.49
CA ASN A 190 42.97 -33.86 17.79
C ASN A 190 43.03 -33.46 19.28
N THR A 191 41.88 -33.15 19.88
CA THR A 191 41.81 -32.78 21.30
C THR A 191 42.19 -33.96 22.20
N LYS A 192 41.75 -35.19 21.87
CA LYS A 192 42.15 -36.41 22.58
C LYS A 192 43.65 -36.70 22.44
N ASP A 193 44.22 -36.47 21.27
CA ASP A 193 45.65 -36.69 21.03
C ASP A 193 46.50 -35.70 21.84
N VAL A 194 46.11 -34.42 21.86
CA VAL A 194 46.77 -33.40 22.69
C VAL A 194 46.60 -33.70 24.18
N GLU A 195 45.44 -34.21 24.62
CA GLU A 195 45.21 -34.66 26.01
C GLU A 195 46.18 -35.79 26.39
N ALA A 196 46.33 -36.80 25.53
CA ALA A 196 47.24 -37.91 25.74
C ALA A 196 48.70 -37.45 25.85
N LEU A 197 49.14 -36.59 24.93
CA LEU A 197 50.50 -36.01 24.94
C LEU A 197 50.75 -35.13 26.18
N THR A 198 49.74 -34.39 26.62
CA THR A 198 49.83 -33.56 27.84
C THR A 198 49.98 -34.44 29.08
N ASN A 199 49.20 -35.51 29.19
CA ASN A 199 49.30 -36.47 30.29
C ASN A 199 50.65 -37.22 30.28
N GLU A 200 51.16 -37.59 29.10
CA GLU A 200 52.50 -38.15 28.97
C GLU A 200 53.56 -37.12 29.43
N GLY A 201 53.45 -35.86 29.01
CA GLY A 201 54.34 -34.77 29.43
C GLY A 201 54.38 -34.60 30.95
N ILE A 202 53.21 -34.57 31.61
CA ILE A 202 53.10 -34.51 33.08
C ILE A 202 53.80 -35.71 33.73
N SER A 203 53.62 -36.92 33.20
CA SER A 203 54.29 -38.12 33.71
C SER A 203 55.81 -38.03 33.56
N LYS A 204 56.32 -37.59 32.39
CA LYS A 204 57.77 -37.40 32.16
C LYS A 204 58.37 -36.35 33.09
N ILE A 205 57.65 -35.28 33.38
CA ILE A 205 58.08 -34.26 34.34
C ILE A 205 58.16 -34.82 35.76
N SER A 206 57.18 -35.60 36.18
CA SER A 206 57.20 -36.26 37.50
C SER A 206 58.42 -37.21 37.64
N ILE A 207 58.78 -37.93 36.58
CA ILE A 207 60.01 -38.74 36.56
C ILE A 207 61.25 -37.84 36.68
N MET A 208 61.28 -36.70 36.01
CA MET A 208 62.40 -35.76 36.03
C MET A 208 62.57 -35.07 37.40
N GLU A 209 61.47 -34.76 38.11
CA GLU A 209 61.49 -34.27 39.49
C GLU A 209 62.14 -35.30 40.43
N GLU A 210 61.80 -36.58 40.30
CA GLU A 210 62.41 -37.65 41.11
C GLU A 210 63.90 -37.83 40.77
N GLN A 211 64.28 -37.76 39.50
CA GLN A 211 65.68 -37.83 39.10
C GLN A 211 66.51 -36.65 39.64
N MET A 212 65.97 -35.43 39.65
CA MET A 212 66.65 -34.28 40.26
C MET A 212 66.88 -34.48 41.74
N ARG A 213 65.88 -35.01 42.47
CA ARG A 213 66.02 -35.33 43.89
C ARG A 213 67.15 -36.34 44.14
N GLN A 214 67.23 -37.39 43.32
CA GLN A 214 68.29 -38.40 43.39
C GLN A 214 69.68 -37.80 43.08
N ILE A 215 69.77 -36.86 42.13
CA ILE A 215 71.02 -36.15 41.84
C ILE A 215 71.46 -35.33 43.05
N VAL A 216 70.56 -34.56 43.69
CA VAL A 216 70.89 -33.79 44.91
C VAL A 216 71.38 -34.69 46.04
N GLU A 217 70.75 -35.85 46.21
CA GLU A 217 71.19 -36.83 47.21
C GLU A 217 72.60 -37.36 46.90
N ALA A 218 72.85 -37.77 45.66
CA ALA A 218 74.14 -38.29 45.22
C ALA A 218 75.28 -37.25 45.31
N THR A 219 75.01 -35.99 44.94
CA THR A 219 76.00 -34.91 45.03
C THR A 219 76.31 -34.56 46.49
N ASN A 220 75.31 -34.56 47.38
CA ASN A 220 75.53 -34.35 48.80
C ASN A 220 76.36 -35.48 49.43
N GLN A 221 76.09 -36.74 49.09
CA GLN A 221 76.92 -37.88 49.52
C GLN A 221 78.36 -37.75 49.02
N THR A 222 78.55 -37.32 47.77
CA THR A 222 79.89 -37.11 47.20
C THR A 222 80.64 -35.98 47.94
N ALA A 223 79.94 -34.90 48.32
CA ALA A 223 80.53 -33.82 49.12
C ALA A 223 80.98 -34.30 50.51
N ILE A 224 80.20 -35.17 51.16
CA ILE A 224 80.56 -35.78 52.44
C ILE A 224 81.85 -36.60 52.29
N MET A 225 81.91 -37.49 51.29
CA MET A 225 83.09 -38.34 51.05
C MET A 225 84.36 -37.53 50.76
N ILE A 226 84.27 -36.43 50.00
CA ILE A 226 85.43 -35.57 49.74
C ILE A 226 85.89 -34.83 51.01
N ASN A 227 84.95 -34.38 51.85
CA ASN A 227 85.30 -33.77 53.13
C ASN A 227 85.99 -34.77 54.07
N GLU A 228 85.57 -36.04 54.08
CA GLU A 228 86.25 -37.11 54.80
C GLU A 228 87.68 -37.34 54.27
N LEU A 229 87.86 -37.43 52.94
CA LEU A 229 89.19 -37.53 52.32
C LEU A 229 90.08 -36.32 52.64
N ASN A 230 89.50 -35.12 52.73
CA ASN A 230 90.21 -33.91 53.13
C ASN A 230 90.68 -33.99 54.58
N SER A 231 89.84 -34.52 55.48
CA SER A 231 90.22 -34.80 56.86
C SER A 231 91.36 -35.82 56.95
N VAL A 232 91.26 -36.93 56.21
CA VAL A 232 92.32 -37.97 56.18
C VAL A 232 93.63 -37.40 55.64
N SER A 233 93.58 -36.56 54.61
CA SER A 233 94.78 -35.93 54.06
C SER A 233 95.47 -34.99 55.05
N ASN A 234 94.69 -34.24 55.84
CA ASN A 234 95.23 -33.42 56.94
C ASN A 234 95.86 -34.26 58.05
N GLU A 235 95.33 -35.46 58.33
CA GLU A 235 95.97 -36.40 59.28
C GLU A 235 97.30 -36.93 58.74
N ILE A 236 97.35 -37.30 57.45
CA ILE A 236 98.60 -37.72 56.80
C ILE A 236 99.65 -36.60 56.86
N GLU A 237 99.26 -35.34 56.63
CA GLU A 237 100.19 -34.21 56.72
C GLU A 237 100.80 -34.06 58.12
N LYS A 238 100.02 -34.26 59.19
CA LYS A 238 100.52 -34.29 60.58
C LYS A 238 101.53 -35.43 60.78
N ILE A 239 101.24 -36.63 60.26
CA ILE A 239 102.14 -37.79 60.35
C ILE A 239 103.46 -37.49 59.63
N ILE A 240 103.42 -36.93 58.42
CA ILE A 240 104.62 -36.50 57.68
C ILE A 240 105.46 -35.53 58.51
N GLY A 241 104.82 -34.59 59.21
CA GLY A 241 105.49 -33.68 60.15
C GLY A 241 106.24 -34.41 61.26
N VAL A 242 105.60 -35.39 61.90
CA VAL A 242 106.23 -36.22 62.96
C VAL A 242 107.41 -37.02 62.41
N ILE A 243 107.25 -37.71 61.27
CA ILE A 243 108.32 -38.53 60.68
C ILE A 243 109.49 -37.64 60.23
N SER A 244 109.21 -36.45 59.69
CA SER A 244 110.26 -35.48 59.33
C SER A 244 111.08 -35.07 60.55
N GLY A 245 110.42 -34.84 61.70
CA GLY A 245 111.09 -34.57 62.97
C GLY A 245 111.93 -35.75 63.47
N ILE A 246 111.41 -36.99 63.34
CA ILE A 246 112.16 -38.20 63.70
C ILE A 246 113.40 -38.35 62.80
N ALA A 247 113.27 -38.14 61.48
CA ALA A 247 114.40 -38.22 60.55
C ALA A 247 115.46 -37.14 60.85
N GLU A 248 115.06 -35.93 61.23
CA GLU A 248 115.98 -34.87 61.66
C GLU A 248 116.72 -35.24 62.95
N GLN A 249 115.99 -35.74 63.97
CA GLN A 249 116.60 -36.24 65.19
C GLN A 249 117.54 -37.42 64.95
N THR A 250 117.16 -38.34 64.05
CA THR A 250 117.98 -39.50 63.69
C THR A 250 119.25 -39.07 62.96
N SER A 251 119.18 -38.06 62.09
CA SER A 251 120.33 -37.43 61.44
C SER A 251 121.27 -36.76 62.46
N LEU A 252 120.71 -36.06 63.45
CA LEU A 252 121.49 -35.44 64.54
C LEU A 252 122.14 -36.49 65.46
N LEU A 253 121.43 -37.56 65.80
CA LEU A 253 121.98 -38.69 66.57
C LEU A 253 123.10 -39.39 65.80
N ALA A 254 122.90 -39.62 64.50
CA ALA A 254 123.90 -40.18 63.62
C ALA A 254 125.12 -39.26 63.46
N LEU A 255 124.92 -37.94 63.41
CA LEU A 255 126.02 -36.96 63.42
C LEU A 255 126.81 -37.01 64.73
N ASN A 256 126.13 -37.06 65.88
CA ASN A 256 126.78 -37.21 67.18
C ASN A 256 127.55 -38.54 67.28
N ALA A 257 126.98 -39.63 66.76
CA ALA A 257 127.65 -40.93 66.69
C ALA A 257 128.87 -40.92 65.76
N ALA A 258 128.80 -40.22 64.62
CA ALA A 258 129.92 -40.05 63.69
C ALA A 258 131.06 -39.24 64.34
N ILE A 259 130.72 -38.19 65.11
CA ILE A 259 131.68 -37.39 65.89
C ILE A 259 132.37 -38.26 66.94
N GLU A 260 131.61 -39.05 67.72
CA GLU A 260 132.19 -39.90 68.76
C GLU A 260 133.01 -41.07 68.18
N ALA A 261 132.60 -41.61 67.03
CA ALA A 261 133.36 -42.59 66.27
C ALA A 261 134.68 -42.02 65.73
N ALA A 262 134.69 -40.77 65.26
CA ALA A 262 135.93 -40.06 64.90
C ALA A 262 136.83 -39.79 66.12
N ARG A 263 136.23 -39.54 67.29
CA ARG A 263 136.93 -39.30 68.57
C ARG A 263 137.60 -40.57 69.13
N ALA A 264 137.03 -41.75 68.86
CA ALA A 264 137.57 -43.06 69.26
C ALA A 264 138.73 -43.56 68.38
N GLY A 265 139.11 -42.82 67.32
CA GLY A 265 140.27 -43.15 66.47
C GLY A 265 140.13 -44.48 65.71
N GLU A 266 141.19 -45.29 65.66
CA GLU A 266 141.22 -46.57 64.93
C GLU A 266 140.14 -47.57 65.40
N TYR A 267 139.69 -47.50 66.67
CA TYR A 267 138.66 -48.38 67.22
C TYR A 267 137.22 -47.98 66.84
N GLY A 268 137.01 -46.76 66.32
CA GLY A 268 135.70 -46.23 65.94
C GLY A 268 135.34 -46.39 64.46
N ARG A 269 136.27 -46.88 63.61
CA ARG A 269 136.12 -46.94 62.15
C ARG A 269 134.84 -47.64 61.66
N GLY A 270 134.50 -48.79 62.24
CA GLY A 270 133.29 -49.53 61.88
C GLY A 270 132.00 -48.81 62.28
N PHE A 271 132.02 -48.11 63.44
CA PHE A 271 130.90 -47.30 63.91
C PHE A 271 130.70 -46.02 63.09
N ALA A 272 131.78 -45.40 62.60
CA ALA A 272 131.71 -44.21 61.76
C ALA A 272 130.96 -44.49 60.44
N VAL A 273 131.22 -45.65 59.80
CA VAL A 273 130.52 -46.05 58.57
C VAL A 273 129.02 -46.23 58.80
N VAL A 274 128.63 -46.89 59.90
CA VAL A 274 127.21 -47.08 60.25
C VAL A 274 126.54 -45.74 60.56
N ALA A 275 127.23 -44.84 61.26
CA ALA A 275 126.72 -43.51 61.56
C ALA A 275 126.51 -42.66 60.30
N ASP A 276 127.45 -42.69 59.34
CA ASP A 276 127.27 -42.01 58.05
C ASP A 276 126.14 -42.63 57.21
N GLU A 277 125.99 -43.96 57.21
CA GLU A 277 124.89 -44.64 56.51
C GLU A 277 123.52 -44.28 57.10
N VAL A 278 123.39 -44.25 58.43
CA VAL A 278 122.15 -43.83 59.12
C VAL A 278 121.84 -42.35 58.86
N ARG A 279 122.87 -41.49 58.82
CA ARG A 279 122.73 -40.07 58.48
C ARG A 279 122.24 -39.89 57.04
N GLN A 280 122.82 -40.64 56.09
CA GLN A 280 122.43 -40.62 54.69
C GLN A 280 120.99 -41.14 54.49
N LEU A 281 120.62 -42.23 55.17
CA LEU A 281 119.25 -42.75 55.16
C LEU A 281 118.24 -41.75 55.73
N SER A 282 118.64 -41.01 56.77
CA SER A 282 117.82 -39.95 57.37
C SER A 282 117.60 -38.78 56.39
N TYR A 283 118.62 -38.36 55.64
CA TYR A 283 118.49 -37.35 54.59
C TYR A 283 117.59 -37.84 53.45
N GLN A 284 117.79 -39.06 52.97
CA GLN A 284 116.93 -39.66 51.94
C GLN A 284 115.46 -39.73 52.41
N THR A 285 115.24 -40.09 53.68
CA THR A 285 113.90 -40.10 54.29
C THR A 285 113.27 -38.69 54.28
N GLN A 286 114.03 -37.65 54.62
CA GLN A 286 113.55 -36.27 54.55
C GLN A 286 113.19 -35.83 53.12
N ASP A 287 113.98 -36.22 52.12
CA ASP A 287 113.69 -35.88 50.72
C ASP A 287 112.44 -36.61 50.21
N PHE A 288 112.25 -37.90 50.53
CA PHE A 288 111.00 -38.60 50.23
C PHE A 288 109.79 -37.95 50.94
N LEU A 289 109.93 -37.51 52.20
CA LEU A 289 108.85 -36.84 52.92
C LEU A 289 108.48 -35.48 52.29
N LYS A 290 109.45 -34.75 51.70
CA LYS A 290 109.15 -33.53 50.93
C LYS A 290 108.30 -33.85 49.70
N GLU A 291 108.64 -34.90 48.96
CA GLU A 291 107.84 -35.33 47.79
C GLU A 291 106.42 -35.75 48.20
N ILE A 292 106.28 -36.52 49.28
CA ILE A 292 104.95 -36.89 49.80
C ILE A 292 104.16 -35.64 50.24
N ARG A 293 104.80 -34.67 50.90
CA ARG A 293 104.14 -33.42 51.29
C ARG A 293 103.62 -32.66 50.06
N ILE A 294 104.39 -32.59 48.97
CA ILE A 294 103.95 -31.99 47.71
C ILE A 294 102.72 -32.73 47.15
N MET A 295 102.72 -34.07 47.18
CA MET A 295 101.59 -34.88 46.73
C MET A 295 100.33 -34.64 47.58
N ILE A 296 100.45 -34.56 48.90
CA ILE A 296 99.32 -34.29 49.81
C ILE A 296 98.76 -32.88 49.62
N ASN A 297 99.62 -31.87 49.45
CA ASN A 297 99.17 -30.51 49.15
C ASN A 297 98.39 -30.45 47.84
N ARG A 298 98.89 -31.13 46.79
CA ARG A 298 98.19 -31.22 45.51
C ARG A 298 96.87 -31.99 45.62
N LEU A 299 96.80 -33.01 46.47
CA LEU A 299 95.56 -33.74 46.76
C LEU A 299 94.54 -32.83 47.47
N SER A 300 94.98 -32.06 48.46
CA SER A 300 94.15 -31.07 49.19
C SER A 300 93.60 -29.97 48.28
N GLU A 301 94.43 -29.44 47.39
CA GLU A 301 94.02 -28.50 46.35
C GLU A 301 92.93 -29.12 45.45
N LYS A 302 93.13 -30.34 44.96
CA LYS A 302 92.16 -31.04 44.10
C LYS A 302 90.85 -31.38 44.81
N MET A 303 90.88 -31.68 46.10
CA MET A 303 89.65 -31.88 46.89
C MET A 303 88.87 -30.57 47.06
N THR A 304 89.57 -29.45 47.27
CA THR A 304 88.94 -28.12 47.36
C THR A 304 88.29 -27.73 46.03
N GLU A 305 88.96 -28.00 44.90
CA GLU A 305 88.36 -27.83 43.57
C GLU A 305 87.10 -28.70 43.41
N ALA A 306 87.13 -29.96 43.86
CA ALA A 306 86.00 -30.88 43.75
C ALA A 306 84.79 -30.45 44.60
N VAL A 307 85.00 -29.99 45.84
CA VAL A 307 83.92 -29.42 46.68
C VAL A 307 83.31 -28.18 46.01
N THR A 308 84.13 -27.30 45.45
CA THR A 308 83.66 -26.11 44.71
C THR A 308 82.79 -26.52 43.52
N ALA A 309 83.22 -27.51 42.75
CA ALA A 309 82.48 -28.04 41.61
C ALA A 309 81.13 -28.66 42.01
N ILE A 310 81.08 -29.39 43.13
CA ILE A 310 79.84 -29.97 43.65
C ILE A 310 78.88 -28.89 44.15
N THR A 311 79.38 -27.88 44.86
CA THR A 311 78.55 -26.76 45.34
C THR A 311 77.91 -26.02 44.17
N SER A 312 78.70 -25.76 43.12
CA SER A 312 78.21 -25.18 41.87
C SER A 312 77.22 -26.10 41.15
N GLY A 313 77.46 -27.42 41.18
CA GLY A 313 76.54 -28.43 40.64
C GLY A 313 75.18 -28.43 41.35
N ASN A 314 75.18 -28.41 42.69
CA ASN A 314 73.96 -28.31 43.50
C ASN A 314 73.15 -27.06 43.16
N ALA A 315 73.81 -25.89 43.05
CA ALA A 315 73.12 -24.66 42.66
C ALA A 315 72.43 -24.76 41.29
N ARG A 316 73.06 -25.43 40.31
CA ARG A 316 72.44 -25.69 38.99
C ARG A 316 71.26 -26.65 39.06
N VAL A 317 71.34 -27.67 39.91
CA VAL A 317 70.23 -28.63 40.10
C VAL A 317 69.03 -27.95 40.77
N THR A 318 69.24 -27.12 41.78
CA THR A 318 68.17 -26.33 42.42
C THR A 318 67.49 -25.39 41.42
N GLU A 319 68.24 -24.75 40.52
CA GLU A 319 67.63 -23.96 39.44
C GLU A 319 66.85 -24.84 38.46
N GLY A 320 67.33 -26.05 38.17
CA GLY A 320 66.60 -27.05 37.39
C GLY A 320 65.27 -27.46 38.02
N GLU A 321 65.21 -27.65 39.34
CA GLU A 321 63.96 -27.89 40.07
C GLU A 321 62.98 -26.73 39.94
N ARG A 322 63.46 -25.48 40.01
CA ARG A 322 62.61 -24.30 39.81
C ARG A 322 61.99 -24.27 38.42
N VAL A 323 62.77 -24.57 37.38
CA VAL A 323 62.29 -24.65 36.00
C VAL A 323 61.29 -25.79 35.83
N LEU A 324 61.52 -26.95 36.46
CA LEU A 324 60.58 -28.07 36.44
C LEU A 324 59.20 -27.68 37.01
N LEU A 325 59.16 -26.97 38.14
CA LEU A 325 57.90 -26.50 38.72
C LEU A 325 57.11 -25.57 37.78
N GLU A 326 57.82 -24.68 37.07
CA GLU A 326 57.21 -23.80 36.07
C GLU A 326 56.63 -24.60 34.89
N VAL A 327 57.38 -25.58 34.40
CA VAL A 327 56.94 -26.47 33.33
C VAL A 327 55.73 -27.32 33.77
N THR A 328 55.75 -27.88 34.99
CA THR A 328 54.61 -28.60 35.59
C THR A 328 53.34 -27.74 35.59
N ASN A 329 53.45 -26.48 36.02
CA ASN A 329 52.32 -25.56 36.03
C ASN A 329 51.79 -25.26 34.61
N ASN A 330 52.69 -25.09 33.63
CA ASN A 330 52.30 -24.87 32.23
C ASN A 330 51.52 -26.06 31.66
N PHE A 331 51.97 -27.30 31.92
CA PHE A 331 51.23 -28.50 31.49
C PHE A 331 49.87 -28.63 32.18
N LYS A 332 49.75 -28.24 33.46
CA LYS A 332 48.46 -28.20 34.16
C LYS A 332 47.49 -27.22 33.50
N ILE A 333 47.95 -26.01 33.16
CA ILE A 333 47.13 -25.02 32.45
C ILE A 333 46.70 -25.56 31.07
N ILE A 334 47.61 -26.23 30.35
CA ILE A 334 47.29 -26.85 29.06
C ILE A 334 46.19 -27.91 29.23
N ALA A 335 46.28 -28.78 30.24
CA ALA A 335 45.26 -29.78 30.53
C ALA A 335 43.88 -29.15 30.83
N GLU A 336 43.84 -28.08 31.63
CA GLU A 336 42.61 -27.33 31.90
C GLU A 336 42.02 -26.73 30.62
N ARG A 337 42.86 -26.14 29.75
CA ARG A 337 42.42 -25.58 28.46
C ARG A 337 41.88 -26.65 27.51
N ILE A 338 42.45 -27.84 27.49
CA ILE A 338 41.98 -28.97 26.68
C ILE A 338 40.57 -29.38 27.12
N GLN A 339 40.30 -29.43 28.43
CA GLN A 339 38.96 -29.71 28.94
C GLN A 339 37.93 -28.65 28.51
N ASP A 340 38.32 -27.38 28.50
CA ASP A 340 37.45 -26.31 28.01
C ASP A 340 37.18 -26.42 26.49
N VAL A 341 38.19 -26.80 25.71
CA VAL A 341 38.04 -27.07 24.28
C VAL A 341 37.07 -28.24 24.06
N SER A 342 37.22 -29.35 24.80
CA SER A 342 36.28 -30.48 24.74
C SER A 342 34.83 -30.08 25.01
N LYS A 343 34.58 -29.25 26.04
CA LYS A 343 33.23 -28.73 26.32
C LYS A 343 32.68 -27.87 25.17
N ARG A 344 33.53 -27.03 24.56
CA ARG A 344 33.13 -26.18 23.43
C ARG A 344 32.81 -27.00 22.18
N ILE A 345 33.53 -28.08 21.93
CA ILE A 345 33.23 -29.01 20.84
C ILE A 345 31.85 -29.65 21.06
N GLU A 346 31.55 -30.11 22.28
CA GLU A 346 30.23 -30.70 22.60
C GLU A 346 29.08 -29.70 22.39
N MET A 347 29.25 -28.46 22.85
CA MET A 347 28.27 -27.40 22.60
C MET A 347 28.10 -27.12 21.09
N THR A 348 29.20 -27.09 20.33
CA THR A 348 29.17 -26.88 18.88
C THR A 348 28.46 -28.04 18.17
N ALA A 349 28.68 -29.28 18.60
CA ALA A 349 27.98 -30.46 18.11
C ALA A 349 26.49 -30.44 18.42
N LYS A 350 26.10 -29.91 19.59
CA LYS A 350 24.70 -29.68 19.92
C LYS A 350 24.08 -28.64 18.97
N SER A 351 24.72 -27.49 18.79
CA SER A 351 24.22 -26.44 17.89
C SER A 351 24.14 -26.91 16.43
N SER A 352 25.09 -27.73 15.95
CA SER A 352 25.04 -28.34 14.62
C SER A 352 23.79 -29.21 14.42
N ARG A 353 23.43 -30.02 15.44
CA ARG A 353 22.19 -30.82 15.41
C ARG A 353 20.94 -29.95 15.38
N GLU A 354 20.90 -28.88 16.19
CA GLU A 354 19.79 -27.92 16.19
C GLU A 354 19.65 -27.20 14.83
N ILE A 355 20.76 -26.85 14.16
CA ILE A 355 20.76 -26.29 12.81
C ILE A 355 20.20 -27.29 11.80
N THR A 356 20.58 -28.57 11.90
CA THR A 356 20.09 -29.64 11.02
C THR A 356 18.57 -29.80 11.14
N GLU A 357 18.07 -29.83 12.37
CA GLU A 357 16.64 -29.92 12.66
C GLU A 357 15.89 -28.67 12.17
N GLY A 358 16.40 -27.47 12.49
CA GLY A 358 15.83 -26.21 12.01
C GLY A 358 15.81 -26.09 10.48
N SER A 359 16.86 -26.57 9.80
CA SER A 359 16.91 -26.62 8.33
C SER A 359 15.79 -27.50 7.75
N LYS A 360 15.52 -28.65 8.37
CA LYS A 360 14.42 -29.54 7.98
C LYS A 360 13.04 -28.90 8.18
N ASP A 361 12.87 -28.14 9.26
CA ASP A 361 11.63 -27.39 9.52
C ASP A 361 11.41 -26.28 8.49
N ILE A 362 12.47 -25.54 8.14
CA ILE A 362 12.42 -24.51 7.11
C ILE A 362 12.11 -25.14 5.75
N SER A 363 12.73 -26.28 5.41
CA SER A 363 12.42 -27.01 4.17
C SER A 363 10.94 -27.40 4.10
N SER A 364 10.38 -27.93 5.18
CA SER A 364 8.97 -28.30 5.26
C SER A 364 8.03 -27.08 5.19
N ALA A 365 8.47 -25.93 5.72
CA ALA A 365 7.75 -24.67 5.59
C ALA A 365 7.78 -24.13 4.15
N ALA A 366 8.93 -24.20 3.48
CA ALA A 366 9.10 -23.79 2.09
C ALA A 366 8.23 -24.63 1.14
N GLU A 367 8.18 -25.96 1.34
CA GLU A 367 7.28 -26.84 0.58
C GLU A 367 5.80 -26.48 0.75
N ARG A 368 5.36 -26.22 1.99
CA ARG A 368 3.99 -25.79 2.26
C ARG A 368 3.68 -24.43 1.64
N GLN A 369 4.64 -23.51 1.64
CA GLN A 369 4.48 -22.20 1.01
C GLN A 369 4.35 -22.32 -0.53
N MET A 370 5.08 -23.25 -1.13
CA MET A 370 4.95 -23.58 -2.56
C MET A 370 3.54 -24.09 -2.90
N ASP A 371 2.99 -25.00 -2.09
CA ASP A 371 1.61 -25.49 -2.25
C ASP A 371 0.56 -24.36 -2.10
N ILE A 372 0.79 -23.43 -1.17
CA ILE A 372 -0.05 -22.23 -1.02
C ILE A 372 0.02 -21.36 -2.28
N ASN A 373 1.21 -21.14 -2.85
CA ASN A 373 1.38 -20.35 -4.06
C ASN A 373 0.63 -20.96 -5.26
N LEU A 374 0.62 -22.29 -5.40
CA LEU A 374 -0.16 -22.99 -6.43
C LEU A 374 -1.67 -22.71 -6.24
N LYS A 375 -2.19 -22.86 -5.02
CA LYS A 375 -3.60 -22.57 -4.72
C LYS A 375 -3.96 -21.10 -4.94
N LEU A 376 -3.06 -20.18 -4.60
CA LEU A 376 -3.25 -18.75 -4.83
C LEU A 376 -3.29 -18.41 -6.33
N THR A 377 -2.55 -19.14 -7.16
CA THR A 377 -2.57 -18.99 -8.62
C THR A 377 -3.95 -19.33 -9.16
N ASP A 378 -4.51 -20.47 -8.74
CA ASP A 378 -5.86 -20.89 -9.14
C ASP A 378 -6.93 -19.89 -8.66
N MET A 379 -6.81 -19.44 -7.41
CA MET A 379 -7.72 -18.43 -6.85
C MET A 379 -7.65 -17.11 -7.60
N SER A 380 -6.45 -16.64 -7.93
CA SER A 380 -6.24 -15.41 -8.70
C SER A 380 -6.86 -15.51 -10.09
N SER A 381 -6.66 -16.64 -10.78
CA SER A 381 -7.29 -16.90 -12.08
C SER A 381 -8.81 -16.90 -12.00
N ASN A 382 -9.39 -17.54 -10.98
CA ASN A 382 -10.83 -17.55 -10.75
C ASN A 382 -11.40 -16.16 -10.45
N LEU A 383 -10.70 -15.34 -9.65
CA LEU A 383 -11.11 -13.96 -9.36
C LEU A 383 -11.10 -13.10 -10.62
N ALA A 384 -10.07 -13.24 -11.47
CA ALA A 384 -10.01 -12.54 -12.74
C ALA A 384 -11.17 -12.94 -13.68
N ASP A 385 -11.47 -14.24 -13.76
CA ASP A 385 -12.57 -14.75 -14.57
C ASP A 385 -13.93 -14.26 -14.07
N ILE A 386 -14.19 -14.31 -12.76
CA ILE A 386 -15.42 -13.78 -12.16
C ILE A 386 -15.59 -12.29 -12.45
N ALA A 387 -14.51 -11.51 -12.30
CA ALA A 387 -14.57 -10.07 -12.53
C ALA A 387 -14.83 -9.74 -14.01
N THR A 388 -14.17 -10.45 -14.94
CA THR A 388 -14.43 -10.33 -16.39
C THR A 388 -15.87 -10.68 -16.72
N LYS A 389 -16.37 -11.83 -16.25
CA LYS A 389 -17.77 -12.24 -16.46
C LYS A 389 -18.77 -11.26 -15.88
N LEU A 390 -18.48 -10.71 -14.69
CA LEU A 390 -19.30 -9.67 -14.09
C LEU A 390 -19.31 -8.41 -14.95
N LYS A 391 -18.15 -8.01 -15.48
CA LYS A 391 -18.04 -6.85 -16.37
C LYS A 391 -18.82 -7.04 -17.67
N ASP A 392 -18.74 -8.23 -18.28
CA ASP A 392 -19.51 -8.57 -19.48
C ASP A 392 -21.02 -8.54 -19.20
N ARG A 393 -21.47 -9.11 -18.06
CA ARG A 393 -22.89 -9.05 -17.64
C ARG A 393 -23.36 -7.64 -17.34
N LEU A 394 -22.51 -6.80 -16.74
CA LEU A 394 -22.82 -5.39 -16.50
C LEU A 394 -22.93 -4.63 -17.82
N ALA A 395 -22.07 -4.91 -18.81
CA ALA A 395 -22.16 -4.34 -20.14
C ALA A 395 -23.45 -4.75 -20.86
N GLU A 396 -23.89 -6.01 -20.70
CA GLU A 396 -25.21 -6.47 -21.18
C GLU A 396 -26.38 -5.79 -20.44
N THR A 397 -26.20 -5.42 -19.17
CA THR A 397 -27.20 -4.73 -18.34
C THR A 397 -27.17 -3.21 -18.54
N GLN A 398 -26.11 -2.66 -19.13
CA GLN A 398 -25.95 -1.24 -19.37
C GLN A 398 -26.73 -0.80 -20.61
N ILE A 399 -27.84 -0.16 -20.30
CA ILE A 399 -28.40 0.94 -21.06
C ILE A 399 -27.37 2.07 -21.12
N GLY A 400 -27.25 2.65 -22.32
CA GLY A 400 -26.20 3.59 -22.70
C GLY A 400 -25.93 4.75 -21.74
N ASN A 401 -24.75 5.32 -21.93
CA ASN A 401 -24.42 6.69 -21.57
C ASN A 401 -25.67 7.56 -21.57
N TYR A 402 -25.86 8.36 -20.51
CA TYR A 402 -26.78 9.50 -20.56
C TYR A 402 -26.46 10.18 -21.89
N ASN A 403 -27.37 10.11 -22.87
CA ASN A 403 -27.18 10.74 -24.16
C ASN A 403 -27.13 12.24 -23.88
N LEU A 404 -25.93 12.74 -23.60
CA LEU A 404 -25.58 14.13 -23.82
C LEU A 404 -26.07 14.39 -25.24
N GLU A 405 -27.15 15.15 -25.40
CA GLU A 405 -27.75 15.50 -26.71
C GLU A 405 -26.83 16.45 -27.50
N ILE A 406 -25.55 16.09 -27.60
CA ILE A 406 -24.52 16.78 -28.34
C ILE A 406 -23.66 15.73 -29.04
N ASP A 407 -23.70 15.76 -30.37
CA ASP A 407 -22.71 15.11 -31.20
C ASP A 407 -21.50 16.07 -31.27
N ILE A 408 -20.45 15.77 -30.49
CA ILE A 408 -19.25 16.62 -30.43
C ILE A 408 -18.60 16.75 -31.80
N ASP A 409 -18.56 15.70 -32.61
CA ASP A 409 -17.90 15.72 -33.91
C ASP A 409 -18.69 16.60 -34.90
N LYS A 410 -20.03 16.51 -34.88
CA LYS A 410 -20.89 17.44 -35.61
C LYS A 410 -20.71 18.87 -35.12
N PHE A 411 -20.73 19.10 -33.80
CA PHE A 411 -20.55 20.44 -33.23
C PHE A 411 -19.18 21.03 -33.61
N ASP A 412 -18.10 20.26 -33.52
CA ASP A 412 -16.75 20.69 -33.87
C ASP A 412 -16.64 21.00 -35.37
N ARG A 413 -17.29 20.23 -36.25
CA ARG A 413 -17.36 20.58 -37.68
C ARG A 413 -18.03 21.93 -37.91
N GLU A 414 -19.17 22.17 -37.27
CA GLU A 414 -19.91 23.44 -37.39
C GLU A 414 -19.14 24.62 -36.78
N PHE A 415 -18.53 24.43 -35.61
CA PHE A 415 -17.77 25.44 -34.89
C PHE A 415 -16.44 25.79 -35.58
N ASN A 416 -15.70 24.78 -36.08
CA ASN A 416 -14.42 24.98 -36.75
C ASN A 416 -14.57 25.52 -38.18
N ASN A 417 -15.72 25.32 -38.83
CA ASN A 417 -16.04 25.95 -40.12
C ASN A 417 -16.26 27.48 -40.00
N VAL A 418 -16.24 28.04 -38.80
CA VAL A 418 -16.29 29.48 -38.56
C VAL A 418 -14.87 30.05 -38.60
N ASP A 419 -14.41 30.39 -39.80
CA ASP A 419 -13.13 31.08 -40.02
C ASP A 419 -13.14 32.53 -39.49
N GLU A 420 -11.96 33.17 -39.48
CA GLU A 420 -11.79 34.53 -38.97
C GLU A 420 -12.64 35.57 -39.72
N ALA A 421 -12.87 35.39 -41.02
CA ALA A 421 -13.71 36.28 -41.82
C ALA A 421 -15.19 36.19 -41.42
N LYS A 422 -15.71 34.97 -41.17
CA LYS A 422 -17.09 34.74 -40.69
C LYS A 422 -17.30 35.26 -39.27
N ARG A 423 -16.29 35.16 -38.39
CA ARG A 423 -16.32 35.76 -37.04
C ARG A 423 -16.35 37.28 -37.12
N LYS A 424 -15.51 37.87 -37.96
CA LYS A 424 -15.47 39.32 -38.19
C LYS A 424 -16.80 39.82 -38.74
N ALA A 425 -17.35 39.16 -39.76
CA ALA A 425 -18.65 39.50 -40.33
C ALA A 425 -19.79 39.44 -39.30
N LEU A 426 -19.80 38.43 -38.41
CA LEU A 426 -20.81 38.34 -37.33
C LEU A 426 -20.62 39.45 -36.28
N LYS A 427 -19.38 39.78 -35.92
CA LYS A 427 -19.08 40.91 -35.03
C LYS A 427 -19.53 42.24 -35.64
N ASP A 428 -19.29 42.45 -36.93
CA ASP A 428 -19.71 43.65 -37.67
C ASP A 428 -21.26 43.74 -37.75
N GLU A 429 -21.94 42.62 -38.06
CA GLU A 429 -23.40 42.50 -38.08
C GLU A 429 -24.03 42.90 -36.74
N LEU A 430 -23.45 42.43 -35.63
CA LEU A 430 -23.93 42.69 -34.28
C LEU A 430 -23.35 43.97 -33.65
N LYS A 431 -22.50 44.71 -34.37
CA LYS A 431 -21.80 45.92 -33.93
C LYS A 431 -20.96 45.71 -32.64
N ILE A 432 -20.27 44.57 -32.55
CA ILE A 432 -19.41 44.19 -31.43
C ILE A 432 -17.94 44.47 -31.79
N ASN A 433 -17.36 45.50 -31.19
CA ASN A 433 -15.97 45.91 -31.33
C ASN A 433 -15.17 45.78 -30.02
N ASN A 434 -14.45 44.66 -29.88
CA ASN A 434 -13.50 44.40 -28.78
C ASN A 434 -14.13 44.45 -27.37
N GLU A 435 -15.45 44.28 -27.24
CA GLU A 435 -16.12 44.10 -25.95
C GLU A 435 -16.04 42.65 -25.47
N PHE A 436 -16.19 42.47 -24.15
CA PHE A 436 -16.42 41.16 -23.54
C PHE A 436 -17.88 40.74 -23.78
N VAL A 437 -18.10 39.57 -24.38
CA VAL A 437 -19.42 39.12 -24.82
C VAL A 437 -19.95 38.00 -23.92
N ILE A 438 -21.07 38.24 -23.27
CA ILE A 438 -21.83 37.23 -22.52
C ILE A 438 -22.91 36.66 -23.44
N GLY A 439 -22.96 35.35 -23.61
CA GLY A 439 -23.99 34.65 -24.37
C GLY A 439 -25.02 34.00 -23.45
N VAL A 440 -26.31 34.28 -23.68
CA VAL A 440 -27.42 33.61 -23.00
C VAL A 440 -28.34 33.02 -24.06
N ILE A 441 -28.33 31.70 -24.18
CA ILE A 441 -29.11 30.96 -25.16
C ILE A 441 -30.16 30.13 -24.40
N ALA A 442 -31.38 30.65 -24.32
CA ALA A 442 -32.49 30.04 -23.58
C ALA A 442 -33.85 30.59 -24.05
N ARG A 443 -34.93 29.81 -23.84
CA ARG A 443 -36.30 30.30 -24.04
C ARG A 443 -36.61 31.45 -23.08
N LEU A 444 -37.32 32.48 -23.53
CA LEU A 444 -37.67 33.63 -22.70
C LEU A 444 -38.91 33.33 -21.83
N GLU A 445 -38.75 32.40 -20.90
CA GLU A 445 -39.79 31.92 -19.97
C GLU A 445 -39.44 32.26 -18.51
N PRO A 446 -40.42 32.31 -17.59
CA PRO A 446 -40.17 32.64 -16.17
C PRO A 446 -39.10 31.79 -15.51
N VAL A 447 -39.11 30.47 -15.77
CA VAL A 447 -38.17 29.50 -15.18
C VAL A 447 -36.71 29.77 -15.56
N LYS A 448 -36.45 30.53 -16.64
CA LYS A 448 -35.09 30.78 -17.14
C LYS A 448 -34.37 31.94 -16.45
N GLY A 449 -35.08 32.71 -15.59
CA GLY A 449 -34.45 33.66 -14.68
C GLY A 449 -33.70 34.82 -15.34
N HIS A 450 -34.18 35.32 -16.48
CA HIS A 450 -33.56 36.45 -17.19
C HIS A 450 -33.57 37.77 -16.39
N LYS A 451 -34.58 37.96 -15.52
CA LYS A 451 -34.64 39.14 -14.63
C LYS A 451 -33.44 39.19 -13.68
N PHE A 452 -33.13 38.05 -13.06
CA PHE A 452 -31.96 37.86 -12.20
C PHE A 452 -30.64 38.16 -12.94
N LEU A 453 -30.53 37.76 -14.22
CA LEU A 453 -29.38 38.14 -15.06
C LEU A 453 -29.26 39.66 -15.24
N PHE A 454 -30.34 40.35 -15.61
CA PHE A 454 -30.28 41.79 -15.89
C PHE A 454 -29.99 42.62 -14.65
N GLU A 455 -30.53 42.23 -13.49
CA GLU A 455 -30.16 42.85 -12.22
C GLU A 455 -28.66 42.71 -11.94
N GLY A 456 -28.05 41.56 -12.27
CA GLY A 456 -26.61 41.33 -12.13
C GLY A 456 -25.80 42.19 -13.10
N LEU A 457 -26.23 42.27 -14.36
CA LEU A 457 -25.59 43.11 -15.38
C LEU A 457 -25.66 44.59 -15.03
N LYS A 458 -26.74 45.05 -14.38
CA LYS A 458 -26.85 46.44 -13.89
C LYS A 458 -25.72 46.79 -12.95
N LEU A 459 -25.34 45.89 -12.04
CA LEU A 459 -24.22 46.11 -11.10
C LEU A 459 -22.88 46.27 -11.82
N LEU A 460 -22.70 45.62 -12.97
CA LEU A 460 -21.48 45.68 -13.77
C LEU A 460 -21.47 46.83 -14.80
N SER A 461 -22.66 47.30 -15.20
CA SER A 461 -22.87 48.23 -16.31
C SER A 461 -22.13 49.57 -16.14
N SER A 462 -22.04 50.07 -14.90
CA SER A 462 -21.38 51.32 -14.55
C SER A 462 -19.85 51.20 -14.54
N LYS A 463 -19.32 50.01 -14.22
CA LYS A 463 -17.88 49.73 -14.09
C LYS A 463 -17.26 49.31 -15.41
N TYR A 464 -17.98 48.56 -16.25
CA TYR A 464 -17.46 47.99 -17.49
C TYR A 464 -18.21 48.53 -18.71
N LYS A 465 -17.61 49.51 -19.39
CA LYS A 465 -18.17 50.12 -20.61
C LYS A 465 -18.13 49.16 -21.81
N ASN A 466 -17.12 48.32 -21.90
CA ASN A 466 -16.91 47.35 -22.99
C ASN A 466 -17.50 45.97 -22.66
N LEU A 467 -18.80 45.92 -22.36
CA LEU A 467 -19.53 44.70 -22.02
C LEU A 467 -20.78 44.58 -22.89
N ARG A 468 -20.97 43.44 -23.54
CA ARG A 468 -22.16 43.11 -24.34
C ARG A 468 -22.78 41.80 -23.85
N CYS A 469 -24.10 41.71 -23.85
CA CYS A 469 -24.86 40.52 -23.53
C CYS A 469 -25.78 40.18 -24.71
N LEU A 470 -25.62 39.00 -25.28
CA LEU A 470 -26.43 38.49 -26.39
C LEU A 470 -27.48 37.55 -25.83
N ILE A 471 -28.75 37.91 -26.01
CA ILE A 471 -29.91 37.07 -25.63
C ILE A 471 -30.44 36.40 -26.89
N VAL A 472 -30.39 35.07 -26.90
CA VAL A 472 -30.75 34.23 -28.05
C VAL A 472 -31.85 33.27 -27.64
N GLY A 473 -32.99 33.35 -28.34
CA GLY A 473 -34.21 32.60 -28.04
C GLY A 473 -35.44 33.51 -27.94
N ASP A 474 -36.61 32.90 -28.10
CA ASP A 474 -37.91 33.56 -28.01
C ASP A 474 -38.71 32.99 -26.83
N GLY A 475 -39.77 33.67 -26.42
CA GLY A 475 -40.66 33.19 -25.36
C GLY A 475 -41.68 34.22 -24.89
N SER A 476 -42.56 33.79 -23.99
CA SER A 476 -43.70 34.61 -23.52
C SER A 476 -43.28 35.90 -22.80
N LEU A 477 -42.05 35.99 -22.28
CA LEU A 477 -41.56 37.17 -21.56
C LEU A 477 -40.81 38.19 -22.42
N GLU A 478 -40.67 37.99 -23.72
CA GLU A 478 -39.81 38.83 -24.57
C GLU A 478 -40.08 40.35 -24.42
N ASN A 479 -41.34 40.76 -24.53
CA ASN A 479 -41.74 42.16 -24.40
C ASN A 479 -41.45 42.73 -23.02
N GLU A 480 -41.70 41.96 -21.96
CA GLU A 480 -41.45 42.37 -20.58
C GLU A 480 -39.95 42.55 -20.33
N LEU A 481 -39.12 41.63 -20.82
CA LEU A 481 -37.67 41.66 -20.68
C LEU A 481 -37.04 42.83 -21.45
N LYS A 482 -37.52 43.14 -22.66
CA LYS A 482 -37.10 44.32 -23.42
C LYS A 482 -37.41 45.63 -22.69
N GLN A 483 -38.60 45.75 -22.10
CA GLN A 483 -38.98 46.91 -21.29
C GLN A 483 -38.12 47.03 -20.01
N LEU A 484 -37.81 45.90 -19.37
CA LEU A 484 -36.91 45.88 -18.22
C LEU A 484 -35.50 46.36 -18.57
N VAL A 485 -34.94 45.91 -19.70
CA VAL A 485 -33.62 46.39 -20.17
C VAL A 485 -33.59 47.90 -20.41
N ILE A 486 -34.67 48.47 -20.97
CA ILE A 486 -34.81 49.93 -21.15
C ILE A 486 -34.86 50.64 -19.79
N LYS A 487 -35.71 50.15 -18.88
CA LYS A 487 -35.88 50.71 -17.54
C LYS A 487 -34.59 50.70 -16.73
N GLU A 488 -33.79 49.64 -16.85
CA GLU A 488 -32.54 49.47 -16.13
C GLU A 488 -31.33 50.16 -16.80
N GLY A 489 -31.55 50.85 -17.93
CA GLY A 489 -30.49 51.57 -18.64
C GLY A 489 -29.45 50.66 -19.29
N LEU A 490 -29.85 49.44 -19.69
CA LEU A 490 -28.99 48.41 -20.27
C LEU A 490 -29.12 48.28 -21.80
N SER A 491 -29.87 49.18 -22.44
CA SER A 491 -30.21 49.11 -23.87
C SER A 491 -29.00 49.13 -24.80
N ASP A 492 -27.89 49.74 -24.40
CA ASP A 492 -26.63 49.77 -25.16
C ASP A 492 -25.77 48.51 -24.94
N LYS A 493 -26.13 47.66 -23.98
CA LYS A 493 -25.35 46.47 -23.58
C LYS A 493 -26.05 45.16 -23.91
N VAL A 494 -27.38 45.10 -23.89
CA VAL A 494 -28.15 43.88 -24.10
C VAL A 494 -28.76 43.86 -25.50
N HIS A 495 -28.42 42.83 -26.28
CA HIS A 495 -28.90 42.63 -27.64
C HIS A 495 -29.79 41.39 -27.70
N PHE A 496 -31.07 41.59 -27.99
CA PHE A 496 -32.00 40.48 -28.26
C PHE A 496 -31.90 40.09 -29.72
N LEU A 497 -31.50 38.85 -29.99
CA LEU A 497 -31.30 38.32 -31.34
C LEU A 497 -32.46 37.46 -31.84
N GLY A 498 -33.45 37.22 -30.97
CA GLY A 498 -34.54 36.27 -31.21
C GLY A 498 -34.06 34.82 -31.31
N TYR A 499 -34.92 33.92 -31.79
CA TYR A 499 -34.54 32.54 -32.07
C TYR A 499 -33.49 32.48 -33.19
N ARG A 500 -32.36 31.82 -32.91
CA ARG A 500 -31.31 31.54 -33.89
C ARG A 500 -30.93 30.06 -33.87
N SER A 501 -30.64 29.50 -35.03
CA SER A 501 -30.20 28.10 -35.20
C SER A 501 -28.68 27.95 -35.35
N ASP A 502 -27.93 29.04 -35.54
CA ASP A 502 -26.49 29.05 -35.77
C ASP A 502 -25.66 29.20 -34.48
N ILE A 503 -26.03 28.43 -33.45
CA ILE A 503 -25.43 28.51 -32.10
C ILE A 503 -23.90 28.33 -32.09
N PRO A 504 -23.28 27.38 -32.83
CA PRO A 504 -21.82 27.28 -32.90
C PRO A 504 -21.15 28.56 -33.43
N ARG A 505 -21.80 29.24 -34.39
CA ARG A 505 -21.32 30.51 -34.94
C ARG A 505 -21.40 31.63 -33.91
N LEU A 506 -22.48 31.69 -33.13
CA LEU A 506 -22.61 32.64 -32.00
C LEU A 506 -21.55 32.39 -30.93
N LEU A 507 -21.38 31.14 -30.50
CA LEU A 507 -20.41 30.80 -29.46
C LEU A 507 -18.98 31.16 -29.87
N SER A 508 -18.66 31.23 -31.17
CA SER A 508 -17.33 31.63 -31.65
C SER A 508 -16.92 33.06 -31.24
N ILE A 509 -17.89 33.95 -30.99
CA ILE A 509 -17.66 35.35 -30.58
C ILE A 509 -18.02 35.62 -29.11
N VAL A 510 -18.61 34.65 -28.41
CA VAL A 510 -18.95 34.73 -26.99
C VAL A 510 -17.72 34.44 -26.13
N ASP A 511 -17.50 35.19 -25.05
CA ASP A 511 -16.41 34.97 -24.09
C ASP A 511 -16.85 34.16 -22.87
N LEU A 512 -18.13 34.27 -22.49
CA LEU A 512 -18.73 33.61 -21.33
C LEU A 512 -20.18 33.22 -21.63
N VAL A 513 -20.60 32.00 -21.28
CA VAL A 513 -22.01 31.61 -21.34
C VAL A 513 -22.65 31.72 -19.96
N ALA A 514 -23.82 32.37 -19.87
CA ALA A 514 -24.58 32.49 -18.63
C ALA A 514 -25.93 31.76 -18.70
N LEU A 515 -26.28 31.04 -17.64
CA LEU A 515 -27.57 30.34 -17.52
C LEU A 515 -28.16 30.49 -16.11
N THR A 516 -29.12 31.40 -15.96
CA THR A 516 -29.64 31.87 -14.65
C THR A 516 -30.95 31.22 -14.23
N SER A 517 -31.18 29.97 -14.63
CA SER A 517 -32.48 29.30 -14.54
C SER A 517 -32.76 28.73 -13.14
N GLU A 518 -34.03 28.81 -12.70
CA GLU A 518 -34.48 28.27 -11.41
C GLU A 518 -34.44 26.74 -11.39
N LYS A 519 -34.78 26.12 -12.54
CA LYS A 519 -34.78 24.66 -12.75
C LYS A 519 -34.28 24.35 -14.15
N GLU A 520 -33.55 23.24 -14.25
CA GLU A 520 -32.99 22.76 -15.51
C GLU A 520 -33.01 21.23 -15.59
N GLY A 521 -33.11 20.70 -16.81
CA GLY A 521 -32.89 19.29 -17.10
C GLY A 521 -31.42 18.88 -16.91
N VAL A 522 -31.14 17.58 -16.84
CA VAL A 522 -29.79 17.04 -16.60
C VAL A 522 -29.27 16.32 -17.86
N PRO A 523 -28.21 16.81 -18.52
CA PRO A 523 -27.68 18.17 -18.45
C PRO A 523 -28.35 19.15 -19.43
N PRO A 524 -28.29 20.48 -19.19
CA PRO A 524 -28.81 21.48 -20.11
C PRO A 524 -27.99 21.49 -21.40
N LYS A 525 -28.65 21.33 -22.55
CA LYS A 525 -28.02 21.31 -23.88
C LYS A 525 -27.04 22.46 -24.12
N ILE A 526 -27.41 23.68 -23.73
CA ILE A 526 -26.55 24.86 -23.92
C ILE A 526 -25.24 24.79 -23.13
N ILE A 527 -25.22 24.13 -21.97
CA ILE A 527 -23.97 23.94 -21.22
C ILE A 527 -23.07 22.98 -21.98
N CYS A 528 -23.62 21.89 -22.55
CA CYS A 528 -22.85 21.00 -23.43
C CYS A 528 -22.23 21.77 -24.60
N GLU A 529 -23.01 22.60 -25.29
CA GLU A 529 -22.55 23.42 -26.43
C GLU A 529 -21.47 24.44 -26.01
N ALA A 530 -21.63 25.07 -24.84
CA ALA A 530 -20.65 26.00 -24.29
C ALA A 530 -19.31 25.32 -23.98
N LEU A 531 -19.34 24.16 -23.31
CA LEU A 531 -18.14 23.40 -22.98
C LEU A 531 -17.48 22.83 -24.26
N ALA A 532 -18.28 22.37 -25.23
CA ALA A 532 -17.78 21.94 -26.54
C ALA A 532 -17.05 23.09 -27.26
N ALA A 533 -17.60 24.31 -27.20
CA ALA A 533 -17.00 25.54 -27.72
C ALA A 533 -15.85 26.10 -26.87
N ARG A 534 -15.44 25.41 -25.78
CA ARG A 534 -14.39 25.83 -24.84
C ARG A 534 -14.71 27.18 -24.19
N LYS A 535 -15.96 27.39 -23.79
CA LYS A 535 -16.41 28.61 -23.10
C LYS A 535 -16.63 28.31 -21.62
N PRO A 536 -16.15 29.19 -20.71
CA PRO A 536 -16.53 29.11 -19.31
C PRO A 536 -18.04 29.34 -19.16
N VAL A 537 -18.61 28.80 -18.08
CA VAL A 537 -20.05 28.91 -17.78
C VAL A 537 -20.25 29.56 -16.42
N VAL A 538 -21.13 30.56 -16.33
CA VAL A 538 -21.68 31.05 -15.06
C VAL A 538 -23.14 30.63 -15.00
N ALA A 539 -23.51 29.77 -14.06
CA ALA A 539 -24.87 29.23 -14.00
C ALA A 539 -25.44 29.20 -12.59
N THR A 540 -26.77 29.18 -12.49
CA THR A 540 -27.45 28.93 -11.23
C THR A 540 -27.15 27.52 -10.72
N ASN A 541 -27.00 27.34 -9.41
CA ASN A 541 -26.65 26.09 -8.73
C ASN A 541 -27.85 25.11 -8.63
N THR A 542 -28.32 24.61 -9.77
CA THR A 542 -29.40 23.61 -9.85
C THR A 542 -28.82 22.20 -9.99
N ILE A 543 -29.67 21.18 -9.93
CA ILE A 543 -29.25 19.78 -10.13
C ILE A 543 -28.72 19.59 -11.57
N GLY A 544 -29.39 20.16 -12.57
CA GLY A 544 -28.98 20.09 -13.98
C GLY A 544 -27.61 20.70 -14.27
N THR A 545 -27.33 21.88 -13.71
CA THR A 545 -26.09 22.62 -13.99
C THR A 545 -24.87 22.06 -13.25
N ARG A 546 -25.05 21.56 -12.01
CA ARG A 546 -23.98 20.91 -11.20
C ARG A 546 -23.39 19.66 -11.84
N TYR A 547 -24.14 19.03 -12.74
CA TYR A 547 -23.69 17.84 -13.45
C TYR A 547 -22.44 18.14 -14.29
N LEU A 548 -22.50 19.19 -15.12
CA LEU A 548 -21.41 19.59 -16.02
C LEU A 548 -20.55 20.74 -15.51
N VAL A 549 -21.09 21.67 -14.74
CA VAL A 549 -20.34 22.82 -14.23
C VAL A 549 -19.82 22.51 -12.84
N LYS A 550 -18.50 22.45 -12.70
CA LYS A 550 -17.78 22.32 -11.44
C LYS A 550 -17.27 23.70 -11.03
N ASP A 551 -17.84 24.24 -9.95
CA ASP A 551 -17.50 25.57 -9.46
C ASP A 551 -15.99 25.70 -9.23
N GLY A 552 -15.41 26.77 -9.77
CA GLY A 552 -13.97 27.04 -9.66
C GLY A 552 -13.07 26.20 -10.59
N ILE A 553 -13.63 25.31 -11.41
CA ILE A 553 -12.86 24.48 -12.36
C ILE A 553 -13.17 24.85 -13.83
N ASN A 554 -14.41 24.68 -14.28
CA ASN A 554 -14.83 24.99 -15.65
C ASN A 554 -15.92 26.07 -15.72
N GLY A 555 -16.38 26.54 -14.58
CA GLY A 555 -17.34 27.62 -14.46
C GLY A 555 -17.49 28.12 -13.04
N ARG A 556 -18.53 28.93 -12.83
CA ARG A 556 -18.97 29.38 -11.51
C ARG A 556 -20.44 29.07 -11.29
N LEU A 557 -20.78 28.60 -10.10
CA LEU A 557 -22.16 28.32 -9.70
C LEU A 557 -22.64 29.31 -8.64
N VAL A 558 -23.82 29.89 -8.85
CA VAL A 558 -24.41 30.88 -7.94
C VAL A 558 -25.81 30.46 -7.51
N ASN A 559 -26.27 30.84 -6.33
CA ASN A 559 -27.63 30.51 -5.90
C ASN A 559 -28.67 31.33 -6.69
N TYR A 560 -29.85 30.75 -6.93
CA TYR A 560 -30.92 31.43 -7.67
C TYR A 560 -31.36 32.69 -6.92
N GLY A 561 -31.39 33.83 -7.61
CA GLY A 561 -31.75 35.13 -7.02
C GLY A 561 -30.61 35.86 -6.29
N ASP A 562 -29.40 35.28 -6.21
CA ASP A 562 -28.24 35.97 -5.63
C ASP A 562 -27.54 36.86 -6.66
N THR A 563 -28.13 38.03 -6.89
CA THR A 563 -27.70 39.01 -7.92
C THR A 563 -26.26 39.46 -7.72
N LYS A 564 -25.80 39.56 -6.48
CA LYS A 564 -24.45 40.00 -6.16
C LYS A 564 -23.42 38.92 -6.52
N ALA A 565 -23.67 37.67 -6.12
CA ALA A 565 -22.79 36.55 -6.46
C ALA A 565 -22.72 36.34 -7.99
N LEU A 566 -23.84 36.52 -8.71
CA LEU A 566 -23.85 36.47 -10.17
C LEU A 566 -22.95 37.54 -10.80
N ALA A 567 -23.05 38.78 -10.33
CA ALA A 567 -22.22 39.88 -10.82
C ALA A 567 -20.73 39.63 -10.53
N GLU A 568 -20.37 39.18 -9.33
CA GLU A 568 -19.00 38.83 -8.94
C GLU A 568 -18.43 37.68 -9.78
N ALA A 569 -19.25 36.65 -10.06
CA ALA A 569 -18.86 35.51 -10.89
C ALA A 569 -18.59 35.92 -12.35
N ILE A 570 -19.40 36.81 -12.91
CA ILE A 570 -19.17 37.37 -14.26
C ILE A 570 -17.93 38.28 -14.25
N GLU A 571 -17.80 39.15 -13.26
CA GLU A 571 -16.68 40.08 -13.10
C GLU A 571 -15.33 39.36 -12.98
N PHE A 572 -15.31 38.20 -12.30
CA PHE A 572 -14.13 37.33 -12.25
C PHE A 572 -13.60 37.00 -13.65
N PHE A 573 -14.47 36.66 -14.59
CA PHE A 573 -14.06 36.33 -15.96
C PHE A 573 -13.70 37.57 -16.79
N ILE A 574 -14.39 38.69 -16.59
CA ILE A 574 -14.05 39.97 -17.23
C ILE A 574 -12.62 40.38 -16.87
N ASN A 575 -12.25 40.30 -15.59
CA ASN A 575 -10.93 40.71 -15.11
C ASN A 575 -9.83 39.67 -15.38
N ASN A 576 -10.18 38.44 -15.76
CA ASN A 576 -9.23 37.35 -15.94
C ASN A 576 -9.41 36.62 -17.30
N PRO A 577 -9.07 37.22 -18.45
CA PRO A 577 -9.22 36.59 -19.76
C PRO A 577 -8.47 35.26 -19.91
N ARG A 578 -7.34 35.10 -19.21
CA ARG A 578 -6.61 33.82 -19.16
C ARG A 578 -7.43 32.72 -18.49
N ARG A 579 -8.17 33.06 -17.42
CA ARG A 579 -9.06 32.12 -16.74
C ARG A 579 -10.23 31.69 -17.62
N CYS A 580 -10.74 32.56 -18.50
CA CYS A 580 -11.75 32.16 -19.49
C CYS A 580 -11.26 30.99 -20.36
N LYS A 581 -10.01 31.07 -20.86
CA LYS A 581 -9.41 29.99 -21.66
C LYS A 581 -9.17 28.72 -20.85
N GLU A 582 -8.61 28.85 -19.65
CA GLU A 582 -8.32 27.71 -18.76
C GLU A 582 -9.61 26.96 -18.39
N TYR A 583 -10.64 27.70 -17.96
CA TYR A 583 -11.93 27.12 -17.55
C TYR A 583 -12.69 26.54 -18.74
N GLY A 584 -12.63 27.20 -19.90
CA GLY A 584 -13.17 26.66 -21.15
C GLY A 584 -12.51 25.35 -21.58
N GLN A 585 -11.18 25.25 -21.48
CA GLN A 585 -10.44 24.01 -21.78
C GLN A 585 -10.69 22.90 -20.76
N ALA A 586 -10.79 23.24 -19.47
CA ALA A 586 -11.20 22.29 -18.43
C ALA A 586 -12.63 21.79 -18.70
N GLY A 587 -13.52 22.69 -19.11
CA GLY A 587 -14.88 22.39 -19.51
C GLY A 587 -14.97 21.39 -20.65
N ARG A 588 -14.18 21.62 -21.70
CA ARG A 588 -14.10 20.70 -22.85
C ARG A 588 -13.59 19.32 -22.45
N ARG A 589 -12.54 19.24 -21.61
CA ARG A 589 -12.01 17.96 -21.12
C ARG A 589 -13.05 17.19 -20.31
N ILE A 590 -13.75 17.86 -19.39
CA ILE A 590 -14.83 17.24 -18.61
C ILE A 590 -15.92 16.70 -19.54
N LEU A 591 -16.29 17.44 -20.58
CA LEU A 591 -17.29 16.97 -21.55
C LEU A 591 -16.79 15.76 -22.36
N GLU A 592 -15.54 15.76 -22.81
CA GLU A 592 -14.93 14.64 -23.55
C GLU A 592 -14.74 13.39 -22.67
N GLU A 593 -14.43 13.55 -21.38
CA GLU A 593 -14.34 12.46 -20.41
C GLU A 593 -15.70 11.81 -20.14
N LEU A 594 -16.79 12.58 -20.19
CA LEU A 594 -18.15 12.08 -19.98
C LEU A 594 -18.75 11.40 -21.23
N LEU A 595 -18.16 11.61 -22.41
CA LEU A 595 -18.62 11.03 -23.69
C LEU A 595 -17.82 9.78 -24.11
N LYS A 596 -16.69 9.51 -23.44
CA LYS A 596 -15.95 8.25 -23.55
C LYS A 596 -16.58 7.20 -22.67
#